data_AF-A0A6N2C2S7-F1
#
_entry.id   AF-A0A6N2C2S7-F1
#
_cell.length_a   1.000
_cell.length_b   1.000
_cell.length_c   1.000
_cell.angle_alpha   90.00
_cell.angle_beta   90.00
_cell.angle_gamma   90.00
#
_symmetry.space_group_name_H-M   'P 1'
#
loop_
_entity.id
_entity.type
_entity.pdbx_description
1 polymer ?
#
loop_
_entity_poly.entity_id
_entity_poly.type
_entity_poly.pdbx_seq_one_letter_code
_entity_poly.pdbx_strand_id
1 'polypeptide(L)'
;MSKELPFAGAPAVLSYGGKKWNLIYGGAKTKYKFSTGWKTFADDNNLKEGDGLVFELSQCNSDKIEFKIQILREDFPAELVPEDVEGMNTDNPIIID
;
A
#
# COMPACT_ATOMS: atom_id res chain seq x y z
N MET A 1 -17.50 14.43 9.34
CA MET A 1 -16.28 13.64 9.04
C MET A 1 -15.64 14.24 7.80
N SER A 2 -14.39 14.68 7.86
CA SER A 2 -13.66 15.08 6.65
C SER A 2 -13.30 13.82 5.87
N LYS A 3 -13.45 13.85 4.55
CA LYS A 3 -12.99 12.78 3.65
C LYS A 3 -11.50 12.87 3.36
N GLU A 4 -10.83 13.87 3.91
CA GLU A 4 -9.44 14.19 3.65
C GLU A 4 -8.57 13.81 4.83
N LEU A 5 -7.35 13.37 4.51
CA LEU A 5 -6.35 13.03 5.51
C LEU A 5 -5.81 14.28 6.21
N PRO A 6 -5.39 14.19 7.49
CA PRO A 6 -4.96 15.36 8.26
C PRO A 6 -3.74 16.06 7.65
N PHE A 7 -3.79 17.39 7.60
CA PHE A 7 -2.69 18.20 7.07
C PHE A 7 -1.42 18.11 7.93
N ALA A 8 -1.57 18.05 9.26
CA ALA A 8 -0.43 18.03 10.19
C ALA A 8 0.24 16.63 10.29
N GLY A 9 -0.49 15.58 9.95
CA GLY A 9 -0.16 14.20 10.34
C GLY A 9 -0.86 13.79 11.63
N ALA A 10 -0.88 12.48 11.90
CA ALA A 10 -1.52 11.89 13.07
C ALA A 10 -1.00 10.44 13.29
N PRO A 11 -1.21 9.87 14.48
CA PRO A 11 -1.14 8.42 14.67
C PRO A 11 -2.04 7.70 13.66
N ALA A 12 -1.52 6.64 13.08
CA ALA A 12 -2.22 5.81 12.11
C ALA A 12 -2.17 4.34 12.53
N VAL A 13 -3.19 3.58 12.15
CA VAL A 13 -3.28 2.14 12.35
C VAL A 13 -3.58 1.47 11.03
N LEU A 14 -2.75 0.51 10.62
CA LEU A 14 -3.07 -0.39 9.51
C LEU A 14 -3.66 -1.68 10.08
N SER A 15 -4.71 -2.19 9.46
CA SER A 15 -5.33 -3.46 9.82
C SER A 15 -5.37 -4.41 8.61
N TYR A 16 -4.84 -5.62 8.80
CA TYR A 16 -4.80 -6.66 7.76
C TYR A 16 -4.80 -8.04 8.41
N GLY A 17 -5.58 -8.98 7.86
CA GLY A 17 -5.60 -10.37 8.35
C GLY A 17 -5.91 -10.50 9.86
N GLY A 18 -6.73 -9.61 10.41
CA GLY A 18 -7.04 -9.56 11.85
C GLY A 18 -5.94 -8.99 12.76
N LYS A 19 -4.78 -8.64 12.20
CA LYS A 19 -3.68 -7.99 12.91
C LYS A 19 -3.72 -6.47 12.71
N LYS A 20 -3.06 -5.74 13.61
CA LYS A 20 -2.95 -4.28 13.58
C LYS A 20 -1.51 -3.82 13.76
N TRP A 21 -1.13 -2.77 13.03
CA TRP A 21 0.18 -2.13 13.11
C TRP A 21 0.01 -0.64 13.37
N ASN A 22 0.68 -0.14 14.41
CA ASN A 22 0.70 1.27 14.76
C ASN A 22 1.82 1.98 14.00
N LEU A 23 1.49 3.12 13.39
CA LEU A 23 2.44 3.91 12.61
C LEU A 23 2.14 5.40 12.74
N ILE A 24 3.04 6.22 12.19
CA ILE A 24 2.83 7.66 12.10
C ILE A 24 2.57 8.04 10.65
N TYR A 25 1.38 8.58 10.38
CA TYR A 25 1.08 9.29 9.15
C TYR A 25 1.59 10.71 9.28
N GLY A 26 2.60 11.05 8.49
CA GLY A 26 3.09 12.41 8.40
C GLY A 26 2.35 13.15 7.30
N GLY A 27 1.74 14.30 7.60
CA GLY A 27 0.97 15.10 6.65
C GLY A 27 1.84 15.94 5.69
N ALA A 28 1.37 17.14 5.34
CA ALA A 28 1.95 17.98 4.30
C ALA A 28 3.44 18.32 4.54
N LYS A 29 3.81 18.63 5.79
CA LYS A 29 5.20 18.96 6.17
C LYS A 29 6.19 17.83 5.88
N THR A 30 5.72 16.59 5.88
CA THR A 30 6.53 15.39 5.66
C THR A 30 6.23 14.71 4.33
N LYS A 31 5.50 15.40 3.43
CA LYS A 31 5.10 14.93 2.10
C LYS A 31 4.19 13.70 2.12
N TYR A 32 3.23 13.63 3.05
CA TYR A 32 2.18 12.60 3.07
C TYR A 32 2.75 11.16 3.06
N LYS A 33 3.42 10.76 4.14
CA LYS A 33 4.10 9.45 4.22
C LYS A 33 3.76 8.69 5.50
N PHE A 34 3.73 7.36 5.40
CA PHE A 34 3.88 6.50 6.58
C PHE A 34 5.35 6.43 6.96
N SER A 35 5.66 6.66 8.23
CA SER A 35 7.03 6.70 8.74
C SER A 35 7.28 5.58 9.74
N THR A 36 7.47 5.90 11.02
CA THR A 36 7.69 4.92 12.09
C THR A 36 6.61 3.83 12.02
N GLY A 37 7.01 2.56 12.04
CA GLY A 37 6.12 1.40 11.98
C GLY A 37 5.87 0.83 10.57
N TRP A 38 6.15 1.59 9.50
CA TRP A 38 5.96 1.10 8.12
C TRP A 38 6.82 -0.14 7.83
N LYS A 39 8.11 -0.09 8.18
CA LYS A 39 9.03 -1.22 7.97
C LYS A 39 8.53 -2.49 8.64
N THR A 40 8.08 -2.40 9.90
CA THR A 40 7.53 -3.56 10.63
C THR A 40 6.30 -4.13 9.94
N PHE A 41 5.39 -3.28 9.44
CA PHE A 41 4.25 -3.74 8.65
C PHE A 41 4.70 -4.47 7.37
N ALA A 42 5.68 -3.94 6.66
CA ALA A 42 6.19 -4.54 5.43
C ALA A 42 6.88 -5.90 5.69
N ASP A 43 7.73 -5.96 6.72
CA ASP A 43 8.47 -7.17 7.09
C ASP A 43 7.51 -8.26 7.60
N ASP A 44 6.58 -7.93 8.51
CA ASP A 44 5.63 -8.90 9.10
C ASP A 44 4.68 -9.51 8.06
N ASN A 45 4.38 -8.75 7.00
CA ASN A 45 3.54 -9.20 5.90
C ASN A 45 4.36 -9.68 4.70
N ASN A 46 5.69 -9.74 4.79
CA ASN A 46 6.56 -10.18 3.70
C ASN A 46 6.21 -9.49 2.38
N LEU A 47 6.06 -8.16 2.41
CA LEU A 47 5.79 -7.37 1.21
C LEU A 47 7.01 -7.38 0.30
N LYS A 48 6.76 -7.53 -1.00
CA LYS A 48 7.79 -7.53 -2.04
C LYS A 48 7.52 -6.39 -3.03
N GLU A 49 8.56 -6.00 -3.76
CA GLU A 49 8.36 -5.17 -4.94
C GLU A 49 7.38 -5.88 -5.89
N GLY A 50 6.45 -5.11 -6.45
CA GLY A 50 5.37 -5.65 -7.28
C GLY A 50 4.05 -5.90 -6.55
N ASP A 51 4.06 -6.13 -5.23
CA ASP A 51 2.83 -6.27 -4.46
C ASP A 51 2.00 -4.98 -4.49
N GLY A 52 0.71 -5.11 -4.81
CA GLY A 52 -0.26 -4.02 -4.73
C GLY A 52 -0.84 -3.87 -3.33
N LEU A 53 -1.08 -2.63 -2.91
CA LEU A 53 -1.74 -2.33 -1.63
C LEU A 53 -2.95 -1.44 -1.85
N VAL A 54 -4.10 -1.88 -1.36
CA VAL A 54 -5.32 -1.07 -1.30
C VAL A 54 -5.51 -0.57 0.12
N PHE A 55 -5.59 0.75 0.28
CA PHE A 55 -5.81 1.43 1.56
C PHE A 55 -7.26 1.91 1.64
N GLU A 56 -8.09 1.20 2.41
CA GLU A 56 -9.46 1.63 2.71
C GLU A 56 -9.47 2.46 4.00
N LEU A 57 -9.82 3.74 3.90
CA LEU A 57 -9.90 4.64 5.06
C LEU A 57 -11.17 4.35 5.87
N SER A 58 -11.03 3.68 7.02
CA SER A 58 -12.17 3.30 7.87
C SER A 58 -12.45 4.32 8.97
N GLN A 59 -11.42 5.06 9.43
CA GLN A 59 -11.55 6.13 10.40
C GLN A 59 -10.57 7.27 10.11
N CYS A 60 -11.03 8.51 10.19
CA CYS A 60 -10.18 9.70 10.14
C CYS A 60 -10.73 10.76 11.10
N ASN A 61 -9.98 11.07 12.16
CA ASN A 61 -10.23 12.21 13.04
C ASN A 61 -8.90 12.86 13.46
N SER A 62 -8.98 13.88 14.30
CA SER A 62 -7.82 14.65 14.78
C SER A 62 -6.79 13.81 15.55
N ASP A 63 -7.21 12.69 16.14
CA ASP A 63 -6.41 11.91 17.08
C ASP A 63 -5.86 10.63 16.45
N LYS A 64 -6.58 10.04 15.47
CA LYS A 64 -6.22 8.76 14.86
C LYS A 64 -6.76 8.62 13.45
N ILE A 65 -5.97 7.94 12.62
CA ILE A 65 -6.35 7.44 11.31
C ILE A 65 -6.34 5.90 11.35
N GLU A 66 -7.33 5.25 10.76
CA GLU A 66 -7.34 3.79 10.60
C GLU A 66 -7.56 3.43 9.13
N PHE A 67 -6.68 2.57 8.63
CA PHE A 67 -6.78 1.97 7.31
C PHE A 67 -7.00 0.48 7.46
N LYS A 68 -7.94 -0.05 6.69
CA LYS A 68 -8.02 -1.47 6.39
C LYS A 68 -7.25 -1.71 5.10
N ILE A 69 -6.31 -2.64 5.16
CA ILE A 69 -5.44 -2.96 4.04
C ILE A 69 -5.94 -4.22 3.35
N GLN A 70 -5.82 -4.23 2.04
CA GLN A 70 -5.84 -5.44 1.23
C GLN A 70 -4.51 -5.50 0.48
N ILE A 71 -3.85 -6.65 0.55
CA ILE A 71 -2.59 -6.91 -0.16
C ILE A 71 -2.94 -7.74 -1.39
N LEU A 72 -2.62 -7.20 -2.56
CA LEU A 72 -2.74 -7.86 -3.86
C LEU A 72 -1.36 -8.41 -4.19
N ARG A 73 -1.19 -9.73 -4.10
CA ARG A 73 0.10 -10.36 -4.39
C ARG A 73 0.30 -10.48 -5.90
N GLU A 74 1.55 -10.40 -6.33
CA GLU A 74 1.95 -10.70 -7.71
C GLU A 74 1.73 -12.15 -8.14
N ASP A 75 1.21 -13.01 -7.26
CA ASP A 75 0.73 -14.35 -7.61
C ASP A 75 -0.55 -14.24 -8.47
N PHE A 76 -0.47 -13.55 -9.61
CA PHE A 76 -1.35 -13.81 -10.73
C PHE A 76 -1.22 -15.30 -11.03
N PRO A 77 -2.33 -16.05 -11.04
CA PRO A 77 -2.31 -17.44 -11.44
C PRO A 77 -1.53 -17.54 -12.75
N ALA A 78 -0.62 -18.52 -12.87
CA ALA A 78 0.11 -18.75 -14.12
C ALA A 78 -0.86 -18.89 -15.32
N GLU A 79 -2.08 -19.33 -15.05
CA GLU A 79 -3.23 -19.43 -15.97
C GLU A 79 -3.71 -18.07 -16.54
N LEU A 80 -3.43 -16.97 -15.85
CA LEU A 80 -3.77 -15.60 -16.26
C LEU A 80 -2.55 -14.83 -16.79
N VAL A 81 -1.36 -15.43 -16.76
CA VAL A 81 -0.20 -14.90 -17.47
C VAL A 81 -0.38 -15.31 -18.94
N PRO A 82 -0.57 -14.37 -19.88
CA PRO A 82 -0.68 -14.71 -21.28
C PRO A 82 0.60 -15.47 -21.71
N GLU A 83 0.48 -16.53 -22.51
CA GLU A 83 1.66 -17.28 -22.98
C GLU A 83 2.57 -16.40 -23.86
N ASP A 84 2.00 -15.37 -24.48
CA ASP A 84 2.65 -14.46 -25.42
C ASP A 84 2.63 -13.00 -24.90
N VAL A 85 3.45 -12.68 -23.89
CA VAL A 85 3.54 -11.30 -23.36
C VAL A 85 4.70 -10.54 -24.00
N GLU A 86 4.44 -9.96 -25.17
CA GLU A 86 5.23 -8.82 -25.65
C GLU A 86 5.22 -7.71 -24.57
N GLY A 87 6.39 -7.16 -24.27
CA GLY A 87 6.53 -6.04 -23.33
C GLY A 87 6.90 -6.37 -21.90
N MET A 88 7.08 -7.65 -21.53
CA MET A 88 7.32 -8.02 -20.13
C MET A 88 8.74 -7.73 -19.65
N ASN A 89 9.73 -7.61 -20.54
CA ASN A 89 11.11 -7.34 -20.18
C ASN A 89 11.83 -6.55 -21.28
N THR A 90 13.07 -6.17 -21.01
CA THR A 90 13.91 -5.41 -21.95
C THR A 90 14.29 -6.19 -23.20
N ASP A 91 14.28 -7.53 -23.12
CA ASP A 91 14.63 -8.42 -24.22
C ASP A 91 13.43 -8.67 -25.16
N ASN A 92 12.21 -8.34 -24.71
CA ASN A 92 10.97 -8.42 -25.45
C ASN A 92 10.11 -7.17 -25.22
N PRO A 93 10.51 -5.99 -25.73
CA PRO A 93 9.80 -4.73 -25.49
C PRO A 93 8.52 -4.58 -26.32
N ILE A 94 7.57 -3.75 -25.87
CA ILE A 94 6.42 -3.34 -26.69
C ILE A 94 6.92 -2.37 -27.78
N ILE A 95 6.77 -2.75 -29.05
CA ILE A 95 7.04 -1.87 -30.18
C ILE A 95 5.74 -1.10 -30.52
N ILE A 96 5.83 0.22 -30.59
CA ILE A 96 4.72 1.09 -31.00
C ILE A 96 5.11 1.74 -32.32
N ASP A 97 4.40 1.39 -33.39
CA ASP A 97 4.56 1.92 -34.75
C ASP A 97 3.93 3.32 -34.93
#